data_AF-A0A932LL71-F1
#
_entry.id   AF-A0A932LL71-F1
#
_cell.length_a   1.000
_cell.length_b   1.000
_cell.length_c   1.000
_cell.angle_alpha   90.00
_cell.angle_beta   90.00
_cell.angle_gamma   90.00
#
_symmetry.space_group_name_H-M   'P 1'
#
loop_
_entity.id
_entity.type
_entity.pdbx_description
1 polymer ?
#
loop_
_entity_poly.entity_id
_entity_poly.type
_entity_poly.pdbx_seq_one_letter_code
_entity_poly.pdbx_strand_id
1 'polypeptide(L)'
;MHANSSSNQPPSLWKRVVVAAVATFLLVQVWSTAQRLVAPTRYWMKRLNHPTQADRDEAAERLGAIGAPAAPALLRALTDRSGFVREGALQALGKMGEAAMPAVIEAAKSQDSALRHQAIMLFGRLNAPADIEVPVLAQAMSDPDRLVRQAAADRLGEIGERPDEAVPVLSAALADQDAFVRSTAALALERFGPAAAPAVPELIKALANSDEMTRRKAAAALGAIGPAASDAIASLVPLMKGDPAASVEASSALGKIGVAAVPALIEALKSQDSRVRRRAVEALILVGPDAREAVPSLCAALEDQSIRDLAAYALFRTGADVPEAVGPLTQMLASAGDESAALALGNMASQVEVVAPALRAKLHDKSPSVASAAATALGRLRADDPATIEALLEMLKDERQYRWSPAWALAQIRPGDSTILRALVEALSDQDPGVRAVAALAIGQIGPTAGSAVPALTQALGDSDHYVRTAAARALGQIGEHARVAAADLKKAIEDPANAKTNRQVAPANRSGWMITRLIDDLEELSVRDMAQEALRRIGSSEIPQTADP
;
A
#
# COMPACT_ATOMS: atom_id res chain seq x y z
N MET A 1 48.92 7.90 -63.03
CA MET A 1 49.94 6.86 -62.77
C MET A 1 50.71 7.25 -61.53
N HIS A 2 50.48 6.59 -60.40
CA HIS A 2 51.51 6.26 -59.41
C HIS A 2 50.89 5.27 -58.42
N ALA A 3 51.15 3.99 -58.67
CA ALA A 3 50.78 2.89 -57.80
C ALA A 3 51.73 2.91 -56.59
N ASN A 4 51.18 3.03 -55.38
CA ASN A 4 51.91 2.84 -54.15
C ASN A 4 51.67 1.39 -53.70
N SER A 5 52.60 0.51 -54.04
CA SER A 5 52.60 -0.90 -53.63
C SER A 5 53.03 -0.99 -52.16
N SER A 6 52.07 -0.90 -51.23
CA SER A 6 52.32 -1.26 -49.83
C SER A 6 52.37 -2.77 -49.70
N SER A 7 53.59 -3.28 -49.45
CA SER A 7 53.92 -4.68 -49.23
C SER A 7 53.06 -5.30 -48.12
N ASN A 8 52.09 -6.14 -48.50
CA ASN A 8 51.42 -7.06 -47.59
C ASN A 8 52.31 -8.30 -47.40
N GLN A 9 53.47 -8.13 -46.76
CA GLN A 9 54.29 -9.27 -46.37
C GLN A 9 53.63 -9.97 -45.18
N PRO A 10 53.48 -11.31 -45.22
CA PRO A 10 53.01 -12.05 -44.05
C PRO A 10 53.93 -11.71 -42.86
N PRO A 11 53.38 -11.55 -41.62
CA PRO A 11 54.19 -11.23 -40.46
C PRO A 11 55.36 -12.21 -40.42
N SER A 12 56.58 -11.68 -40.27
CA SER A 12 57.81 -12.48 -40.26
C SER A 12 57.63 -13.69 -39.35
N LEU A 13 58.24 -14.83 -39.71
CA LEU A 13 58.18 -16.08 -38.93
C LEU A 13 58.35 -15.82 -37.43
N TRP A 14 59.24 -14.90 -37.06
CA TRP A 14 59.41 -14.38 -35.71
C TRP A 14 58.13 -13.85 -35.05
N LYS A 15 57.36 -12.95 -35.68
CA LYS A 15 56.12 -12.40 -35.12
C LYS A 15 55.05 -13.47 -34.90
N ARG A 16 54.93 -14.45 -35.80
CA ARG A 16 54.01 -15.60 -35.63
C ARG A 16 54.43 -16.51 -34.48
N VAL A 17 55.74 -16.74 -34.34
CA VAL A 17 56.30 -17.53 -33.22
C VAL A 17 56.11 -16.80 -31.89
N VAL A 18 56.30 -15.47 -31.83
CA VAL A 18 56.07 -14.70 -30.61
C VAL A 18 54.58 -14.70 -30.21
N VAL A 19 53.65 -14.52 -31.14
CA VAL A 19 52.20 -14.58 -30.84
C VAL A 19 51.80 -15.99 -30.36
N ALA A 20 52.29 -17.04 -31.02
CA ALA A 20 52.03 -18.42 -30.60
C ALA A 20 52.65 -18.75 -29.22
N ALA A 21 53.86 -18.26 -28.95
CA ALA A 21 54.53 -18.44 -27.66
C ALA A 21 53.82 -17.69 -26.52
N VAL A 22 53.36 -16.45 -26.77
CA VAL A 22 52.56 -15.68 -25.80
C VAL A 22 51.21 -16.35 -25.55
N ALA A 23 50.52 -16.84 -26.60
CA ALA A 23 49.27 -17.57 -26.43
C ALA A 23 49.46 -18.87 -25.65
N THR A 24 50.54 -19.62 -25.92
CA THR A 24 50.86 -20.85 -25.21
C THR A 24 51.25 -20.58 -23.75
N PHE A 25 52.02 -19.52 -23.49
CA PHE A 25 52.38 -19.10 -22.14
C PHE A 25 51.15 -18.66 -21.33
N LEU A 26 50.25 -17.88 -21.92
CA LEU A 26 48.97 -17.52 -21.29
C LEU A 26 48.10 -18.75 -21.02
N LEU A 27 48.01 -19.69 -21.95
CA LEU A 27 47.29 -20.95 -21.76
C LEU A 27 47.89 -21.80 -20.63
N VAL A 28 49.22 -21.86 -20.50
CA VAL A 28 49.90 -22.56 -19.40
C VAL A 28 49.67 -21.85 -18.05
N GLN A 29 49.65 -20.52 -18.02
CA GLN A 29 49.34 -19.76 -16.81
C GLN A 29 47.88 -19.94 -16.38
N VAL A 30 46.93 -19.90 -17.32
CA VAL A 30 45.51 -20.18 -17.08
C VAL A 30 45.31 -21.62 -16.60
N TRP A 31 46.02 -22.59 -17.19
CA TRP A 31 45.96 -23.99 -16.77
C TRP A 31 46.57 -24.21 -15.38
N SER A 32 47.70 -23.56 -15.07
CA SER A 32 48.36 -23.63 -13.77
C SER A 32 47.53 -22.99 -12.66
N THR A 33 46.93 -21.84 -12.92
CA THR A 33 46.01 -21.17 -11.98
C THR A 33 44.73 -21.97 -11.77
N ALA A 34 44.16 -22.57 -12.83
CA ALA A 34 43.03 -23.48 -12.71
C ALA A 34 43.36 -24.69 -11.82
N GLN A 35 44.53 -25.33 -11.99
CA GLN A 35 44.95 -26.45 -11.14
C GLN A 35 45.10 -26.06 -9.67
N ARG A 36 45.61 -24.85 -9.39
CA ARG A 36 45.78 -24.33 -8.01
C ARG A 36 44.45 -24.11 -7.28
N LEU A 37 43.36 -23.84 -8.00
CA LEU A 37 42.04 -23.60 -7.41
C LEU A 37 41.16 -24.85 -7.31
N VAL A 38 41.40 -25.87 -8.15
CA VAL A 38 40.62 -27.12 -8.17
C VAL A 38 40.76 -27.93 -6.88
N ALA A 39 41.99 -28.08 -6.35
CA ALA A 39 42.22 -28.86 -5.14
C ALA A 39 41.57 -28.21 -3.89
N PRO A 40 41.74 -26.89 -3.64
CA PRO A 40 41.01 -26.20 -2.58
C PRO A 40 39.49 -26.28 -2.73
N THR A 41 38.96 -26.09 -3.95
CA THR A 41 37.51 -26.16 -4.20
C THR A 41 36.96 -27.54 -3.81
N ARG A 42 37.60 -28.63 -4.24
CA ARG A 42 37.17 -29.99 -3.90
C ARG A 42 37.24 -30.28 -2.40
N TYR A 43 38.26 -29.76 -1.72
CA TYR A 43 38.41 -29.92 -0.27
C TYR A 43 37.25 -29.27 0.48
N TRP A 44 36.98 -27.98 0.21
CA TRP A 44 35.93 -27.26 0.90
C TRP A 44 34.53 -27.75 0.53
N MET A 45 34.31 -28.20 -0.71
CA MET A 45 33.06 -28.84 -1.13
C MET A 45 32.68 -30.05 -0.27
N LYS A 46 33.66 -30.90 0.10
CA LYS A 46 33.40 -32.04 1.00
C LYS A 46 32.99 -31.59 2.40
N ARG A 47 33.53 -30.46 2.85
CA ARG A 47 33.33 -29.94 4.21
C ARG A 47 31.98 -29.23 4.38
N LEU A 48 31.25 -28.95 3.29
CA LEU A 48 29.84 -28.55 3.34
C LEU A 48 28.92 -29.61 3.97
N ASN A 49 29.34 -30.87 4.02
CA ASN A 49 28.59 -31.96 4.66
C ASN A 49 29.03 -32.25 6.11
N HIS A 50 29.80 -31.36 6.74
CA HIS A 50 30.30 -31.57 8.09
C HIS A 50 29.19 -31.43 9.15
N PRO A 51 29.19 -32.22 10.25
CA PRO A 51 28.14 -32.16 11.28
C PRO A 51 28.08 -30.81 12.02
N THR A 52 29.23 -30.16 12.22
CA THR A 52 29.32 -28.87 12.92
C THR A 52 28.93 -27.71 12.01
N GLN A 53 28.10 -26.78 12.50
CA GLN A 53 27.70 -25.59 11.75
C GLN A 53 28.88 -24.67 11.41
N ALA A 54 29.78 -24.42 12.36
CA ALA A 54 30.96 -23.59 12.15
C ALA A 54 31.85 -24.08 10.98
N ASP A 55 32.04 -25.39 10.84
CA ASP A 55 32.83 -25.96 9.73
C ASP A 55 32.14 -25.79 8.37
N ARG A 56 30.81 -25.82 8.34
CA ARG A 56 30.03 -25.59 7.11
C ARG A 56 30.06 -24.12 6.72
N ASP A 57 29.92 -23.22 7.68
CA ASP A 57 29.98 -21.78 7.46
C ASP A 57 31.38 -21.36 6.98
N GLU A 58 32.44 -21.93 7.57
CA GLU A 58 33.82 -21.74 7.10
C GLU A 58 33.98 -22.27 5.68
N ALA A 59 33.49 -23.48 5.39
CA ALA A 59 33.58 -24.05 4.05
C ALA A 59 32.87 -23.19 3.00
N ALA A 60 31.68 -22.68 3.31
CA ALA A 60 30.94 -21.77 2.45
C ALA A 60 31.66 -20.43 2.26
N GLU A 61 32.27 -19.88 3.33
CA GLU A 61 33.09 -18.68 3.25
C GLU A 61 34.31 -18.86 2.35
N ARG A 62 35.05 -19.96 2.53
CA ARG A 62 36.25 -20.26 1.74
C ARG A 62 35.90 -20.51 0.27
N LEU A 63 34.80 -21.21 -0.01
CA LEU A 63 34.31 -21.41 -1.38
C LEU A 63 33.84 -20.11 -2.01
N GLY A 64 33.15 -19.24 -1.26
CA GLY A 64 32.78 -17.90 -1.73
C GLY A 64 34.00 -17.05 -2.07
N ALA A 65 35.05 -17.10 -1.23
CA ALA A 65 36.31 -16.39 -1.45
C ALA A 65 37.13 -16.92 -2.64
N ILE A 66 36.95 -18.19 -3.06
CA ILE A 66 37.54 -18.70 -4.31
C ILE A 66 36.93 -17.99 -5.53
N GLY A 67 35.67 -17.54 -5.43
CA GLY A 67 35.01 -16.77 -6.48
C GLY A 67 34.62 -17.61 -7.69
N ALA A 68 34.48 -16.96 -8.85
CA ALA A 68 33.90 -17.54 -10.08
C ALA A 68 34.38 -18.97 -10.44
N PRO A 69 35.65 -19.37 -10.24
CA PRO A 69 36.11 -20.74 -10.51
C PRO A 69 35.39 -21.84 -9.70
N ALA A 70 34.86 -21.53 -8.50
CA ALA A 70 34.12 -22.50 -7.69
C ALA A 70 32.63 -22.60 -8.07
N ALA A 71 32.07 -21.60 -8.77
CA ALA A 71 30.64 -21.52 -9.05
C ALA A 71 30.06 -22.76 -9.73
N PRO A 72 30.66 -23.35 -10.78
CA PRO A 72 30.09 -24.53 -11.44
C PRO A 72 29.97 -25.75 -10.51
N ALA A 73 30.91 -25.92 -9.57
CA ALA A 73 30.87 -27.00 -8.60
C ALA A 73 29.80 -26.77 -7.54
N LEU A 74 29.69 -25.53 -7.04
CA LEU A 74 28.67 -25.13 -6.08
C LEU A 74 27.25 -25.24 -6.66
N LEU A 75 27.06 -24.84 -7.92
CA LEU A 75 25.76 -24.96 -8.62
C LEU A 75 25.30 -26.42 -8.67
N ARG A 76 26.18 -27.36 -9.02
CA ARG A 76 25.85 -28.79 -8.98
C ARG A 76 25.50 -29.26 -7.57
N ALA A 77 26.16 -28.75 -6.53
CA ALA A 77 25.87 -29.10 -5.14
C ALA A 77 24.51 -28.61 -4.64
N LEU A 78 23.84 -27.68 -5.32
CA LEU A 78 22.45 -27.32 -4.99
C LEU A 78 21.46 -28.46 -5.24
N THR A 79 21.86 -29.48 -6.01
CA THR A 79 21.08 -30.69 -6.25
C THR A 79 21.49 -31.86 -5.36
N ASP A 80 22.41 -31.64 -4.40
CA ASP A 80 22.88 -32.68 -3.49
C ASP A 80 21.77 -33.20 -2.58
N ARG A 81 21.83 -34.48 -2.20
CA ARG A 81 20.85 -35.13 -1.31
C ARG A 81 20.90 -34.52 0.10
N SER A 82 22.08 -34.10 0.57
CA SER A 82 22.27 -33.48 1.87
C SER A 82 21.75 -32.05 1.90
N GLY A 83 20.83 -31.76 2.82
CA GLY A 83 20.35 -30.39 3.04
C GLY A 83 21.44 -29.42 3.47
N PHE A 84 22.45 -29.93 4.20
CA PHE A 84 23.61 -29.14 4.62
C PHE A 84 24.48 -28.70 3.43
N VAL A 85 24.69 -29.60 2.46
CA VAL A 85 25.47 -29.30 1.26
C VAL A 85 24.75 -28.27 0.40
N ARG A 86 23.43 -28.40 0.24
CA ARG A 86 22.61 -27.43 -0.50
C ARG A 86 22.68 -26.04 0.13
N GLU A 87 22.49 -25.95 1.44
CA GLU A 87 22.51 -24.66 2.17
C GLU A 87 23.91 -24.02 2.11
N GLY A 88 24.96 -24.79 2.34
CA GLY A 88 26.33 -24.29 2.28
C GLY A 88 26.74 -23.85 0.86
N ALA A 89 26.30 -24.58 -0.17
CA ALA A 89 26.53 -24.19 -1.56
C ALA A 89 25.79 -22.90 -1.92
N LEU A 90 24.56 -22.75 -1.42
CA LEU A 90 23.75 -21.56 -1.59
C LEU A 90 24.38 -20.33 -0.91
N GLN A 91 24.83 -20.47 0.34
CA GLN A 91 25.51 -19.41 1.07
C GLN A 91 26.81 -18.99 0.37
N ALA A 92 27.60 -19.95 -0.11
CA ALA A 92 28.82 -19.67 -0.87
C ALA A 92 28.52 -18.90 -2.16
N LEU A 93 27.52 -19.32 -2.94
CA LEU A 93 27.09 -18.62 -4.15
C LEU A 93 26.57 -17.21 -3.85
N GLY A 94 25.79 -17.04 -2.77
CA GLY A 94 25.33 -15.73 -2.31
C GLY A 94 26.49 -14.78 -1.99
N LYS A 95 27.53 -15.27 -1.30
CA LYS A 95 28.76 -14.51 -1.03
C LYS A 95 29.53 -14.13 -2.30
N MET A 96 29.37 -14.87 -3.39
CA MET A 96 29.99 -14.56 -4.68
C MET A 96 29.26 -13.44 -5.43
N GLY A 97 27.96 -13.23 -5.16
CA GLY A 97 27.14 -12.20 -5.82
C GLY A 97 27.21 -12.28 -7.35
N GLU A 98 27.38 -11.12 -8.00
CA GLU A 98 27.46 -11.00 -9.47
C GLU A 98 28.53 -11.90 -10.11
N ALA A 99 29.61 -12.24 -9.40
CA ALA A 99 30.66 -13.10 -9.94
C ALA A 99 30.19 -14.52 -10.25
N ALA A 100 29.05 -14.96 -9.68
CA ALA A 100 28.42 -16.23 -10.00
C ALA A 100 27.52 -16.18 -11.25
N MET A 101 27.14 -14.99 -11.74
CA MET A 101 26.17 -14.82 -12.84
C MET A 101 26.49 -15.63 -14.10
N PRO A 102 27.72 -15.62 -14.64
CA PRO A 102 28.01 -16.38 -15.85
C PRO A 102 27.76 -17.88 -15.68
N ALA A 103 28.08 -18.42 -14.49
CA ALA A 103 27.88 -19.83 -14.19
C ALA A 103 26.39 -20.16 -13.96
N VAL A 104 25.64 -19.24 -13.33
CA VAL A 104 24.18 -19.39 -13.12
C VAL A 104 23.44 -19.39 -14.45
N ILE A 105 23.78 -18.46 -15.37
CA ILE A 105 23.19 -18.39 -16.72
C ILE A 105 23.47 -19.68 -17.49
N GLU A 106 24.66 -20.25 -17.37
CA GLU A 106 25.00 -21.53 -18.00
C GLU A 106 24.24 -22.70 -17.35
N ALA A 107 24.11 -22.72 -16.03
CA ALA A 107 23.35 -23.74 -15.32
C ALA A 107 21.85 -23.70 -15.65
N ALA A 108 21.29 -22.53 -15.93
CA ALA A 108 19.91 -22.37 -16.41
C ALA A 108 19.68 -23.05 -17.79
N LYS A 109 20.74 -23.38 -18.53
CA LYS A 109 20.70 -24.09 -19.82
C LYS A 109 21.08 -25.57 -19.70
N SER A 110 21.26 -26.07 -18.48
CA SER A 110 21.64 -27.47 -18.20
C SER A 110 20.61 -28.47 -18.73
N GLN A 111 21.04 -29.67 -19.09
CA GLN A 111 20.13 -30.79 -19.38
C GLN A 111 19.39 -31.28 -18.12
N ASP A 112 19.98 -31.08 -16.94
CA ASP A 112 19.39 -31.41 -15.64
C ASP A 112 18.36 -30.35 -15.21
N SER A 113 17.08 -30.74 -15.14
CA SER A 113 15.99 -29.82 -14.80
C SER A 113 16.03 -29.35 -13.34
N ALA A 114 16.55 -30.17 -12.42
CA ALA A 114 16.74 -29.75 -11.03
C ALA A 114 17.79 -28.64 -10.95
N LEU A 115 18.88 -28.78 -11.72
CA LEU A 115 19.91 -27.75 -11.79
C LEU A 115 19.40 -26.46 -12.47
N ARG A 116 18.59 -26.57 -13.54
CA ARG A 116 17.95 -25.40 -14.15
C ARG A 116 17.05 -24.67 -13.15
N HIS A 117 16.20 -25.40 -12.45
CA HIS A 117 15.32 -24.82 -11.43
C HIS A 117 16.10 -24.10 -10.32
N GLN A 118 17.15 -24.73 -9.79
CA GLN A 118 18.00 -24.10 -8.78
C GLN A 118 18.72 -22.86 -9.32
N ALA A 119 19.15 -22.86 -10.58
CA ALA A 119 19.73 -21.69 -11.21
C ALA A 119 18.74 -20.53 -11.33
N ILE A 120 17.47 -20.81 -11.69
CA ILE A 120 16.42 -19.78 -11.75
C ILE A 120 16.16 -19.16 -10.37
N MET A 121 16.04 -20.00 -9.33
CA MET A 121 15.82 -19.54 -7.95
C MET A 121 16.99 -18.73 -7.37
N LEU A 122 18.19 -18.87 -7.95
CA LEU A 122 19.37 -18.15 -7.50
C LEU A 122 19.42 -16.70 -7.95
N PHE A 123 18.80 -16.34 -9.07
CA PHE A 123 18.85 -14.98 -9.60
C PHE A 123 18.42 -13.93 -8.57
N GLY A 124 17.33 -14.19 -7.84
CA GLY A 124 16.87 -13.29 -6.77
C GLY A 124 17.79 -13.17 -5.56
N ARG A 125 18.62 -14.18 -5.27
CA ARG A 125 19.57 -14.13 -4.16
C ARG A 125 20.88 -13.41 -4.50
N LEU A 126 21.16 -13.26 -5.79
CA LEU A 126 22.40 -12.68 -6.28
C LEU A 126 22.23 -11.21 -6.69
N ASN A 127 21.03 -10.63 -6.48
CA ASN A 127 20.67 -9.28 -6.90
C ASN A 127 21.05 -9.01 -8.36
N ALA A 128 20.72 -9.97 -9.24
CA ALA A 128 21.06 -9.86 -10.65
C ALA A 128 20.39 -8.62 -11.27
N PRO A 129 21.11 -7.82 -12.07
CA PRO A 129 20.51 -6.72 -12.80
C PRO A 129 19.38 -7.18 -13.73
N ALA A 130 18.25 -6.45 -13.74
CA ALA A 130 17.07 -6.79 -14.53
C ALA A 130 17.34 -6.85 -16.05
N ASP A 131 18.33 -6.10 -16.54
CA ASP A 131 18.78 -6.14 -17.92
C ASP A 131 19.35 -7.52 -18.33
N ILE A 132 19.87 -8.27 -17.34
CA ILE A 132 20.46 -9.59 -17.50
C ILE A 132 19.47 -10.71 -17.17
N GLU A 133 18.77 -10.65 -16.04
CA GLU A 133 17.93 -11.77 -15.60
C GLU A 133 16.62 -11.90 -16.38
N VAL A 134 15.95 -10.80 -16.74
CA VAL A 134 14.63 -10.84 -17.43
C VAL A 134 14.67 -11.65 -18.74
N PRO A 135 15.65 -11.48 -19.65
CA PRO A 135 15.72 -12.27 -20.88
C PRO A 135 15.93 -13.76 -20.63
N VAL A 136 16.70 -14.12 -19.60
CA VAL A 136 16.96 -15.52 -19.24
C VAL A 136 15.70 -16.15 -18.65
N LEU A 137 14.99 -15.43 -17.78
CA LEU A 137 13.73 -15.87 -17.20
C LEU A 137 12.63 -15.99 -18.27
N ALA A 138 12.55 -15.03 -19.20
CA ALA A 138 11.64 -15.08 -20.33
C ALA A 138 11.88 -16.31 -21.22
N GLN A 139 13.14 -16.71 -21.43
CA GLN A 139 13.46 -17.97 -22.10
C GLN A 139 13.03 -19.19 -21.27
N ALA A 140 13.26 -19.17 -19.96
CA ALA A 140 12.88 -20.26 -19.04
C ALA A 140 11.37 -20.49 -18.92
N MET A 141 10.54 -19.51 -19.32
CA MET A 141 9.08 -19.68 -19.46
C MET A 141 8.68 -20.72 -20.51
N SER A 142 9.60 -21.13 -21.40
CA SER A 142 9.38 -22.19 -22.38
C SER A 142 10.01 -23.54 -22.00
N ASP A 143 10.47 -23.70 -20.75
CA ASP A 143 11.13 -24.92 -20.29
C ASP A 143 10.18 -26.12 -20.27
N PRO A 144 10.62 -27.34 -20.63
CA PRO A 144 9.78 -28.55 -20.51
C PRO A 144 9.35 -28.84 -19.06
N ASP A 145 10.16 -28.51 -18.06
CA ASP A 145 9.85 -28.73 -16.66
C ASP A 145 8.95 -27.62 -16.11
N ARG A 146 7.78 -28.01 -15.59
CA ARG A 146 6.81 -27.09 -15.00
C ARG A 146 7.40 -26.30 -13.82
N LEU A 147 8.32 -26.88 -13.05
CA LEU A 147 8.91 -26.20 -11.90
C LEU A 147 9.80 -25.05 -12.35
N VAL A 148 10.54 -25.22 -13.44
CA VAL A 148 11.37 -24.17 -14.03
C VAL A 148 10.50 -23.02 -14.55
N ARG A 149 9.42 -23.34 -15.28
CA ARG A 149 8.46 -22.32 -15.75
C ARG A 149 7.81 -21.56 -14.61
N GLN A 150 7.38 -22.27 -13.56
CA GLN A 150 6.78 -21.66 -12.37
C GLN A 150 7.76 -20.71 -11.67
N ALA A 151 9.00 -21.16 -11.42
CA ALA A 151 10.02 -20.36 -10.77
C ALA A 151 10.37 -19.11 -11.60
N ALA A 152 10.43 -19.24 -12.93
CA ALA A 152 10.67 -18.13 -13.83
C ALA A 152 9.52 -17.10 -13.76
N ALA A 153 8.26 -17.55 -13.76
CA ALA A 153 7.11 -16.67 -13.65
C ALA A 153 7.08 -15.89 -12.34
N ASP A 154 7.32 -16.57 -11.22
CA ASP A 154 7.34 -15.93 -9.89
C ASP A 154 8.44 -14.87 -9.82
N ARG A 155 9.66 -15.22 -10.28
CA ARG A 155 10.80 -14.31 -10.28
C ARG A 155 10.55 -13.09 -11.17
N LEU A 156 10.00 -13.26 -12.39
CA LEU A 156 9.63 -12.13 -13.25
C LEU A 156 8.67 -11.16 -12.55
N GLY A 157 7.71 -11.69 -11.78
CA GLY A 157 6.79 -10.87 -10.99
C GLY A 157 7.45 -10.18 -9.79
N GLU A 158 8.42 -10.82 -9.13
CA GLU A 158 9.18 -10.19 -8.03
C GLU A 158 10.07 -9.04 -8.51
N ILE A 159 10.65 -9.17 -9.71
CA ILE A 159 11.48 -8.12 -10.31
C ILE A 159 10.65 -6.88 -10.59
N GLY A 160 9.48 -7.04 -11.24
CA GLY A 160 8.57 -5.92 -11.54
C GLY A 160 9.12 -4.89 -12.53
N GLU A 161 10.29 -5.13 -13.14
CA GLU A 161 10.94 -4.29 -14.13
C GLU A 161 10.83 -4.88 -15.55
N ARG A 162 11.08 -4.05 -16.57
CA ARG A 162 11.03 -4.41 -18.00
C ARG A 162 9.69 -5.06 -18.40
N PRO A 163 8.54 -4.40 -18.15
CA PRO A 163 7.22 -4.94 -18.47
C PRO A 163 7.06 -5.30 -19.95
N ASP A 164 7.68 -4.55 -20.86
CA ASP A 164 7.63 -4.81 -22.31
C ASP A 164 8.19 -6.19 -22.71
N GLU A 165 9.06 -6.78 -21.88
CA GLU A 165 9.64 -8.10 -22.10
C GLU A 165 8.98 -9.17 -21.22
N ALA A 166 8.67 -8.85 -19.97
CA ALA A 166 8.10 -9.80 -19.01
C ALA A 166 6.61 -10.07 -19.25
N VAL A 167 5.81 -9.02 -19.53
CA VAL A 167 4.36 -9.15 -19.68
C VAL A 167 3.95 -10.06 -20.85
N PRO A 168 4.56 -10.00 -22.04
CA PRO A 168 4.19 -10.90 -23.14
C PRO A 168 4.38 -12.39 -22.80
N VAL A 169 5.50 -12.76 -22.17
CA VAL A 169 5.77 -14.17 -21.81
C VAL A 169 4.90 -14.66 -20.66
N LEU A 170 4.61 -13.80 -19.68
CA LEU A 170 3.67 -14.10 -18.60
C LEU A 170 2.23 -14.24 -19.13
N SER A 171 1.84 -13.40 -20.08
CA SER A 171 0.53 -13.47 -20.73
C SER A 171 0.34 -14.80 -21.46
N ALA A 172 1.36 -15.27 -22.18
CA ALA A 172 1.33 -16.58 -22.83
C ALA A 172 1.22 -17.73 -21.80
N ALA A 173 1.89 -17.61 -20.65
CA ALA A 173 1.87 -18.61 -19.59
C ALA A 173 0.51 -18.73 -18.85
N LEU A 174 -0.43 -17.81 -19.07
CA LEU A 174 -1.82 -17.96 -18.60
C LEU A 174 -2.55 -19.14 -19.28
N ALA A 175 -2.03 -19.61 -20.43
CA ALA A 175 -2.52 -20.79 -21.14
C ALA A 175 -1.66 -22.05 -20.89
N ASP A 176 -0.76 -22.03 -19.89
CA ASP A 176 0.09 -23.18 -19.59
C ASP A 176 -0.72 -24.44 -19.22
N GLN A 177 -0.20 -25.61 -19.56
CA GLN A 177 -0.82 -26.90 -19.21
C GLN A 177 -0.93 -27.12 -17.69
N ASP A 178 0.01 -26.60 -16.91
CA ASP A 178 0.05 -26.75 -15.46
C ASP A 178 -0.66 -25.58 -14.74
N ALA A 179 -1.54 -25.92 -13.80
CA ALA A 179 -2.34 -24.95 -13.07
C ALA A 179 -1.51 -24.03 -12.15
N PHE A 180 -0.40 -24.53 -11.60
CA PHE A 180 0.48 -23.70 -10.78
C PHE A 180 1.19 -22.67 -11.63
N VAL A 181 1.66 -23.04 -12.83
CA VAL A 181 2.28 -22.07 -13.75
C VAL A 181 1.27 -20.99 -14.15
N ARG A 182 0.04 -21.35 -14.52
CA ARG A 182 -1.01 -20.37 -14.88
C ARG A 182 -1.31 -19.39 -13.75
N SER A 183 -1.53 -19.91 -12.53
CA SER A 183 -1.86 -19.07 -11.38
C SER A 183 -0.68 -18.21 -10.91
N THR A 184 0.56 -18.71 -11.00
CA THR A 184 1.77 -17.92 -10.75
C THR A 184 1.95 -16.83 -11.82
N ALA A 185 1.68 -17.11 -13.09
CA ALA A 185 1.74 -16.10 -14.15
C ALA A 185 0.72 -14.97 -13.91
N ALA A 186 -0.51 -15.31 -13.50
CA ALA A 186 -1.51 -14.32 -13.12
C ALA A 186 -1.09 -13.48 -11.89
N LEU A 187 -0.49 -14.11 -10.87
CA LEU A 187 0.07 -13.40 -9.71
C LEU A 187 1.23 -12.48 -10.10
N ALA A 188 2.09 -12.90 -11.01
CA ALA A 188 3.18 -12.07 -11.49
C ALA A 188 2.63 -10.84 -12.23
N LEU A 189 1.62 -11.01 -13.09
CA LEU A 189 0.92 -9.91 -13.76
C LEU A 189 0.22 -8.96 -12.77
N GLU A 190 -0.35 -9.50 -11.67
CA GLU A 190 -0.89 -8.70 -10.57
C GLU A 190 0.15 -7.75 -9.98
N ARG A 191 1.40 -8.22 -9.78
CA ARG A 191 2.51 -7.42 -9.24
C ARG A 191 2.96 -6.30 -10.18
N PHE A 192 2.80 -6.46 -11.50
CA PHE A 192 3.07 -5.39 -12.48
C PHE A 192 2.00 -4.28 -12.47
N GLY A 193 0.81 -4.52 -11.90
CA GLY A 193 -0.24 -3.51 -11.80
C GLY A 193 -0.63 -2.92 -13.17
N PRO A 194 -0.74 -1.59 -13.31
CA PRO A 194 -1.12 -0.95 -14.57
C PRO A 194 -0.23 -1.30 -15.78
N ALA A 195 1.04 -1.64 -15.56
CA ALA A 195 1.96 -2.02 -16.64
C ALA A 195 1.57 -3.35 -17.32
N ALA A 196 0.74 -4.18 -16.67
CA ALA A 196 0.22 -5.42 -17.23
C ALA A 196 -1.02 -5.23 -18.14
N ALA A 197 -1.41 -4.00 -18.48
CA ALA A 197 -2.53 -3.74 -19.39
C ALA A 197 -2.53 -4.55 -20.71
N PRO A 198 -1.37 -4.82 -21.37
CA PRO A 198 -1.35 -5.67 -22.57
C PRO A 198 -1.83 -7.12 -22.33
N ALA A 199 -1.81 -7.60 -21.08
CA ALA A 199 -2.23 -8.96 -20.71
C ALA A 199 -3.75 -9.11 -20.55
N VAL A 200 -4.53 -8.01 -20.56
CA VAL A 200 -5.99 -8.03 -20.30
C VAL A 200 -6.74 -9.09 -21.14
N PRO A 201 -6.51 -9.23 -22.47
CA PRO A 201 -7.22 -10.24 -23.26
C PRO A 201 -6.96 -11.69 -22.80
N GLU A 202 -5.72 -12.02 -22.43
CA GLU A 202 -5.37 -13.36 -21.95
C GLU A 202 -5.84 -13.59 -20.51
N LEU A 203 -5.83 -12.56 -19.66
CA LEU A 203 -6.41 -12.61 -18.32
C LEU A 203 -7.93 -12.85 -18.39
N ILE A 204 -8.64 -12.23 -19.33
CA ILE A 204 -10.07 -12.48 -19.57
C ILE A 204 -10.32 -13.96 -19.92
N LYS A 205 -9.49 -14.55 -20.78
CA LYS A 205 -9.58 -16.00 -21.08
C LYS A 205 -9.28 -16.84 -19.85
N ALA A 206 -8.30 -16.44 -19.03
CA ALA A 206 -7.93 -17.15 -17.81
C ALA A 206 -9.05 -17.16 -16.75
N LEU A 207 -9.98 -16.19 -16.77
CA LEU A 207 -11.18 -16.22 -15.94
C LEU A 207 -12.12 -17.40 -16.26
N ALA A 208 -12.04 -17.98 -17.45
CA ALA A 208 -12.85 -19.13 -17.86
C ALA A 208 -12.20 -20.49 -17.52
N ASN A 209 -11.00 -20.50 -16.95
CA ASN A 209 -10.30 -21.74 -16.61
C ASN A 209 -11.05 -22.54 -15.52
N SER A 210 -10.96 -23.87 -15.60
CA SER A 210 -11.56 -24.78 -14.62
C SER A 210 -10.93 -24.66 -13.23
N ASP A 211 -9.64 -24.33 -13.18
CA ASP A 211 -8.88 -24.14 -11.95
C ASP A 211 -9.28 -22.86 -11.21
N GLU A 212 -9.69 -23.01 -9.96
CA GLU A 212 -10.18 -21.93 -9.11
C GLU A 212 -9.09 -20.90 -8.79
N MET A 213 -7.87 -21.35 -8.49
CA MET A 213 -6.76 -20.47 -8.15
C MET A 213 -6.39 -19.56 -9.32
N THR A 214 -6.38 -20.10 -10.54
CA THR A 214 -6.14 -19.35 -11.77
C THR A 214 -7.21 -18.28 -11.97
N ARG A 215 -8.51 -18.60 -11.84
CA ARG A 215 -9.59 -17.61 -11.96
C ARG A 215 -9.45 -16.48 -10.94
N ARG A 216 -9.20 -16.85 -9.68
CA ARG A 216 -9.03 -15.90 -8.57
C ARG A 216 -7.88 -14.94 -8.82
N LYS A 217 -6.72 -15.46 -9.23
CA LYS A 217 -5.53 -14.64 -9.54
C LYS A 217 -5.69 -13.81 -10.79
N ALA A 218 -6.38 -14.31 -11.82
CA ALA A 218 -6.70 -13.52 -13.00
C ALA A 218 -7.60 -12.33 -12.66
N ALA A 219 -8.63 -12.53 -11.81
CA ALA A 219 -9.49 -11.45 -11.35
C ALA A 219 -8.70 -10.40 -10.53
N ALA A 220 -7.85 -10.85 -9.60
CA ALA A 220 -6.99 -9.97 -8.82
C ALA A 220 -6.05 -9.13 -9.71
N ALA A 221 -5.42 -9.76 -10.72
CA ALA A 221 -4.55 -9.08 -11.68
C ALA A 221 -5.29 -8.02 -12.51
N LEU A 222 -6.50 -8.33 -13.01
CA LEU A 222 -7.35 -7.37 -13.70
C LEU A 222 -7.70 -6.17 -12.80
N GLY A 223 -7.96 -6.42 -11.52
CA GLY A 223 -8.16 -5.35 -10.54
C GLY A 223 -6.91 -4.50 -10.29
N ALA A 224 -5.71 -5.11 -10.28
CA ALA A 224 -4.44 -4.40 -10.11
C ALA A 224 -4.06 -3.56 -11.35
N ILE A 225 -4.47 -4.00 -12.55
CA ILE A 225 -4.37 -3.21 -13.79
C ILE A 225 -5.27 -1.97 -13.74
N GLY A 226 -6.44 -2.07 -13.09
CA GLY A 226 -7.33 -0.95 -12.85
C GLY A 226 -8.15 -0.54 -14.08
N PRO A 227 -8.37 0.76 -14.35
CA PRO A 227 -9.28 1.23 -15.42
C PRO A 227 -8.97 0.70 -16.83
N ALA A 228 -7.71 0.38 -17.13
CA ALA A 228 -7.31 -0.20 -18.41
C ALA A 228 -7.89 -1.62 -18.64
N ALA A 229 -8.38 -2.30 -17.60
CA ALA A 229 -9.01 -3.61 -17.68
C ALA A 229 -10.55 -3.55 -17.89
N SER A 230 -11.10 -2.42 -18.35
CA SER A 230 -12.56 -2.25 -18.53
C SER A 230 -13.20 -3.29 -19.44
N ASP A 231 -12.50 -3.81 -20.46
CA ASP A 231 -12.98 -4.90 -21.31
C ASP A 231 -13.31 -6.19 -20.54
N ALA A 232 -12.75 -6.36 -19.32
CA ALA A 232 -12.99 -7.53 -18.49
C ALA A 232 -14.30 -7.48 -17.69
N ILE A 233 -14.99 -6.34 -17.64
CA ILE A 233 -16.21 -6.16 -16.81
C ILE A 233 -17.24 -7.26 -17.11
N ALA A 234 -17.51 -7.53 -18.39
CA ALA A 234 -18.49 -8.54 -18.81
C ALA A 234 -18.15 -9.96 -18.33
N SER A 235 -16.86 -10.27 -18.18
CA SER A 235 -16.37 -11.57 -17.69
C SER A 235 -16.25 -11.65 -16.17
N LEU A 236 -16.07 -10.52 -15.49
CA LEU A 236 -15.99 -10.44 -14.03
C LEU A 236 -17.37 -10.53 -13.35
N VAL A 237 -18.41 -9.93 -13.94
CA VAL A 237 -19.77 -9.94 -13.36
C VAL A 237 -20.31 -11.35 -13.11
N PRO A 238 -20.21 -12.32 -14.03
CA PRO A 238 -20.65 -13.69 -13.78
C PRO A 238 -19.90 -14.38 -12.62
N LEU A 239 -18.63 -14.03 -12.38
CA LEU A 239 -17.84 -14.62 -11.29
C LEU A 239 -18.35 -14.23 -9.90
N MET A 240 -19.11 -13.15 -9.78
CA MET A 240 -19.75 -12.75 -8.51
C MET A 240 -20.76 -13.81 -8.02
N LYS A 241 -21.34 -14.61 -8.92
CA LYS A 241 -22.30 -15.70 -8.60
C LYS A 241 -21.63 -17.00 -8.16
N GLY A 242 -20.37 -17.18 -8.53
CA GLY A 242 -19.67 -18.46 -8.45
C GLY A 242 -19.10 -18.74 -7.06
N ASP A 243 -17.88 -19.28 -7.06
CA ASP A 243 -17.11 -19.59 -5.87
C ASP A 243 -16.91 -18.35 -4.95
N PRO A 244 -17.04 -18.47 -3.61
CA PRO A 244 -16.88 -17.34 -2.70
C PRO A 244 -15.54 -16.58 -2.83
N ALA A 245 -14.42 -17.27 -3.05
CA ALA A 245 -13.12 -16.62 -3.13
C ALA A 245 -12.96 -15.85 -4.45
N ALA A 246 -13.37 -16.46 -5.57
CA ALA A 246 -13.40 -15.78 -6.87
C ALA A 246 -14.38 -14.59 -6.89
N SER A 247 -15.50 -14.70 -6.18
CA SER A 247 -16.53 -13.65 -6.05
C SER A 247 -16.00 -12.40 -5.33
N VAL A 248 -15.18 -12.56 -4.27
CA VAL A 248 -14.50 -11.43 -3.59
C VAL A 248 -13.59 -10.69 -4.56
N GLU A 249 -12.72 -11.44 -5.26
CA GLU A 249 -11.74 -10.82 -6.16
C GLU A 249 -12.40 -10.15 -7.36
N ALA A 250 -13.46 -10.76 -7.92
CA ALA A 250 -14.21 -10.14 -9.01
C ALA A 250 -14.85 -8.82 -8.58
N SER A 251 -15.45 -8.78 -7.38
CA SER A 251 -16.01 -7.55 -6.79
C SER A 251 -14.94 -6.47 -6.57
N SER A 252 -13.80 -6.86 -5.99
CA SER A 252 -12.66 -5.97 -5.76
C SER A 252 -12.12 -5.43 -7.09
N ALA A 253 -11.97 -6.28 -8.11
CA ALA A 253 -11.52 -5.91 -9.43
C ALA A 253 -12.46 -4.91 -10.11
N LEU A 254 -13.78 -5.17 -10.09
CA LEU A 254 -14.78 -4.23 -10.63
C LEU A 254 -14.71 -2.87 -9.93
N GLY A 255 -14.54 -2.84 -8.61
CA GLY A 255 -14.36 -1.59 -7.87
C GLY A 255 -13.08 -0.83 -8.24
N LYS A 256 -11.96 -1.53 -8.48
CA LYS A 256 -10.68 -0.92 -8.91
C LYS A 256 -10.67 -0.51 -10.38
N ILE A 257 -11.43 -1.18 -11.25
CA ILE A 257 -11.69 -0.73 -12.63
C ILE A 257 -12.42 0.62 -12.61
N GLY A 258 -13.26 0.85 -11.60
CA GLY A 258 -13.84 2.16 -11.31
C GLY A 258 -15.13 2.44 -12.07
N VAL A 259 -15.29 3.69 -12.53
CA VAL A 259 -16.54 4.22 -13.12
C VAL A 259 -17.10 3.37 -14.26
N ALA A 260 -16.22 2.80 -15.09
CA ALA A 260 -16.65 1.96 -16.21
C ALA A 260 -17.47 0.74 -15.77
N ALA A 261 -17.26 0.23 -14.55
CA ALA A 261 -18.01 -0.90 -14.00
C ALA A 261 -19.38 -0.52 -13.44
N VAL A 262 -19.65 0.76 -13.19
CA VAL A 262 -20.88 1.23 -12.50
C VAL A 262 -22.16 0.77 -13.19
N PRO A 263 -22.33 0.87 -14.52
CA PRO A 263 -23.54 0.39 -15.19
C PRO A 263 -23.78 -1.12 -14.99
N ALA A 264 -22.72 -1.91 -15.02
CA ALA A 264 -22.81 -3.35 -14.81
C ALA A 264 -23.12 -3.71 -13.34
N LEU A 265 -22.58 -2.94 -12.40
CA LEU A 265 -22.88 -3.09 -10.97
C LEU A 265 -24.33 -2.70 -10.64
N ILE A 266 -24.87 -1.67 -11.29
CA ILE A 266 -26.30 -1.30 -11.19
C ILE A 266 -27.19 -2.47 -11.62
N GLU A 267 -26.85 -3.16 -12.70
CA GLU A 267 -27.61 -4.34 -13.13
C GLU A 267 -27.44 -5.52 -12.15
N ALA A 268 -26.24 -5.71 -11.59
CA ALA A 268 -25.98 -6.74 -10.59
C ALA A 268 -26.78 -6.54 -9.28
N LEU A 269 -27.12 -5.29 -8.91
CA LEU A 269 -28.02 -4.99 -7.78
C LEU A 269 -29.44 -5.54 -7.96
N LYS A 270 -29.88 -5.81 -9.20
CA LYS A 270 -31.21 -6.38 -9.49
C LYS A 270 -31.23 -7.92 -9.40
N SER A 271 -30.10 -8.54 -9.11
CA SER A 271 -29.98 -10.00 -9.00
C SER A 271 -30.87 -10.58 -7.91
N GLN A 272 -31.46 -11.75 -8.16
CA GLN A 272 -32.20 -12.51 -7.14
C GLN A 272 -31.28 -13.10 -6.06
N ASP A 273 -30.00 -13.34 -6.38
CA ASP A 273 -29.00 -13.82 -5.41
C ASP A 273 -28.49 -12.64 -4.56
N SER A 274 -28.74 -12.68 -3.25
CA SER A 274 -28.32 -11.65 -2.29
C SER A 274 -26.81 -11.51 -2.21
N ARG A 275 -26.04 -12.57 -2.46
CA ARG A 275 -24.57 -12.50 -2.49
C ARG A 275 -24.10 -11.62 -3.65
N VAL A 276 -24.71 -11.75 -4.82
CA VAL A 276 -24.38 -10.91 -5.98
C VAL A 276 -24.70 -9.45 -5.70
N ARG A 277 -25.87 -9.17 -5.12
CA ARG A 277 -26.23 -7.80 -4.74
C ARG A 277 -25.25 -7.23 -3.73
N ARG A 278 -24.88 -8.01 -2.70
CA ARG A 278 -23.88 -7.64 -1.70
C ARG A 278 -22.53 -7.28 -2.34
N ARG A 279 -22.01 -8.13 -3.23
CA ARG A 279 -20.79 -7.85 -3.99
C ARG A 279 -20.91 -6.59 -4.85
N ALA A 280 -22.05 -6.38 -5.48
CA ALA A 280 -22.25 -5.19 -6.28
C ALA A 280 -22.14 -3.91 -5.44
N VAL A 281 -22.74 -3.90 -4.24
CA VAL A 281 -22.58 -2.78 -3.29
C VAL A 281 -21.13 -2.65 -2.80
N GLU A 282 -20.46 -3.74 -2.44
CA GLU A 282 -19.04 -3.73 -2.02
C GLU A 282 -18.13 -3.12 -3.11
N ALA A 283 -18.36 -3.46 -4.39
CA ALA A 283 -17.64 -2.87 -5.51
C ALA A 283 -17.94 -1.36 -5.65
N LEU A 284 -19.22 -0.94 -5.55
CA LEU A 284 -19.61 0.48 -5.63
C LEU A 284 -19.01 1.31 -4.47
N ILE A 285 -18.89 0.73 -3.27
CA ILE A 285 -18.19 1.33 -2.13
C ILE A 285 -16.72 1.61 -2.50
N LEU A 286 -16.07 0.68 -3.20
CA LEU A 286 -14.68 0.84 -3.62
C LEU A 286 -14.52 1.89 -4.72
N VAL A 287 -15.48 1.98 -5.66
CA VAL A 287 -15.54 3.08 -6.66
C VAL A 287 -15.67 4.44 -5.95
N GLY A 288 -16.48 4.53 -4.89
CA GLY A 288 -16.57 5.72 -4.05
C GLY A 288 -17.35 6.88 -4.69
N PRO A 289 -16.84 8.13 -4.62
CA PRO A 289 -17.56 9.32 -5.09
C PRO A 289 -17.99 9.28 -6.56
N ASP A 290 -17.28 8.53 -7.40
CA ASP A 290 -17.60 8.47 -8.83
C ASP A 290 -18.76 7.50 -9.15
N ALA A 291 -19.27 6.77 -8.15
CA ALA A 291 -20.41 5.87 -8.28
C ALA A 291 -21.78 6.59 -8.25
N ARG A 292 -21.85 7.90 -8.50
CA ARG A 292 -23.09 8.70 -8.38
C ARG A 292 -24.22 8.19 -9.26
N GLU A 293 -23.93 7.62 -10.42
CA GLU A 293 -24.95 7.04 -11.29
C GLU A 293 -25.71 5.89 -10.62
N ALA A 294 -25.09 5.20 -9.64
CA ALA A 294 -25.73 4.12 -8.90
C ALA A 294 -26.67 4.60 -7.77
N VAL A 295 -26.68 5.89 -7.44
CA VAL A 295 -27.48 6.44 -6.32
C VAL A 295 -28.94 5.98 -6.34
N PRO A 296 -29.69 6.07 -7.45
CA PRO A 296 -31.09 5.62 -7.45
C PRO A 296 -31.24 4.12 -7.12
N SER A 297 -30.30 3.29 -7.57
CA SER A 297 -30.31 1.85 -7.29
C SER A 297 -29.88 1.54 -5.85
N LEU A 298 -28.96 2.34 -5.29
CA LEU A 298 -28.57 2.25 -3.88
C LEU A 298 -29.72 2.68 -2.94
N CYS A 299 -30.51 3.68 -3.32
CA CYS A 299 -31.72 4.06 -2.59
C CYS A 299 -32.73 2.90 -2.54
N ALA A 300 -32.99 2.25 -3.68
CA ALA A 300 -33.84 1.07 -3.72
C ALA A 300 -33.27 -0.09 -2.87
N ALA A 301 -31.95 -0.24 -2.82
CA ALA A 301 -31.28 -1.26 -2.01
C ALA A 301 -31.40 -1.04 -0.49
N LEU A 302 -31.81 0.14 -0.02
CA LEU A 302 -32.10 0.37 1.40
C LEU A 302 -33.33 -0.42 1.89
N GLU A 303 -34.23 -0.80 0.98
CA GLU A 303 -35.39 -1.64 1.30
C GLU A 303 -35.02 -3.12 1.45
N ASP A 304 -33.87 -3.53 0.89
CA ASP A 304 -33.38 -4.90 0.99
C ASP A 304 -32.68 -5.14 2.32
N GLN A 305 -33.36 -5.85 3.22
CA GLN A 305 -32.86 -6.21 4.55
C GLN A 305 -31.50 -6.90 4.56
N SER A 306 -31.10 -7.56 3.47
CA SER A 306 -29.82 -8.29 3.39
C SER A 306 -28.61 -7.39 3.08
N ILE A 307 -28.83 -6.19 2.55
CA ILE A 307 -27.75 -5.28 2.09
C ILE A 307 -27.99 -3.81 2.45
N ARG A 308 -29.05 -3.48 3.19
CA ARG A 308 -29.42 -2.09 3.50
C ARG A 308 -28.31 -1.30 4.22
N ASP A 309 -27.57 -1.96 5.12
CA ASP A 309 -26.44 -1.38 5.86
C ASP A 309 -25.29 -1.01 4.89
N LEU A 310 -24.95 -1.93 4.00
CA LEU A 310 -23.96 -1.70 2.95
C LEU A 310 -24.43 -0.63 1.96
N ALA A 311 -25.72 -0.61 1.60
CA ALA A 311 -26.29 0.40 0.72
C ALA A 311 -26.23 1.80 1.34
N ALA A 312 -26.53 1.92 2.64
CA ALA A 312 -26.36 3.16 3.39
C ALA A 312 -24.88 3.60 3.39
N TYR A 313 -23.95 2.67 3.64
CA TYR A 313 -22.53 2.99 3.59
C TYR A 313 -22.05 3.38 2.18
N ALA A 314 -22.58 2.75 1.12
CA ALA A 314 -22.30 3.11 -0.26
C ALA A 314 -22.80 4.53 -0.58
N LEU A 315 -24.03 4.89 -0.17
CA LEU A 315 -24.56 6.25 -0.31
C LEU A 315 -23.67 7.28 0.40
N PHE A 316 -23.24 6.98 1.62
CA PHE A 316 -22.26 7.81 2.32
C PHE A 316 -20.97 8.02 1.50
N ARG A 317 -20.42 6.95 0.92
CA ARG A 317 -19.19 6.97 0.12
C ARG A 317 -19.34 7.73 -1.20
N THR A 318 -20.53 7.80 -1.78
CA THR A 318 -20.78 8.63 -2.97
C THR A 318 -20.69 10.13 -2.69
N GLY A 319 -20.92 10.54 -1.43
CA GLY A 319 -21.00 11.96 -1.06
C GLY A 319 -22.21 12.69 -1.64
N ALA A 320 -23.18 11.97 -2.20
CA ALA A 320 -24.34 12.57 -2.83
C ALA A 320 -25.35 13.09 -1.78
N ASP A 321 -25.91 14.25 -2.06
CA ASP A 321 -27.09 14.79 -1.37
C ASP A 321 -28.33 14.24 -2.07
N VAL A 322 -29.03 13.32 -1.41
CA VAL A 322 -30.09 12.48 -1.99
C VAL A 322 -31.35 12.56 -1.12
N PRO A 323 -32.20 13.57 -1.33
CA PRO A 323 -33.50 13.74 -0.66
C PRO A 323 -34.32 12.46 -0.48
N GLU A 324 -34.34 11.61 -1.50
CA GLU A 324 -35.12 10.37 -1.54
C GLU A 324 -34.62 9.32 -0.55
N ALA A 325 -33.35 9.36 -0.17
CA ALA A 325 -32.75 8.43 0.79
C ALA A 325 -33.08 8.80 2.25
N VAL A 326 -33.48 10.04 2.53
CA VAL A 326 -33.69 10.54 3.90
C VAL A 326 -34.69 9.69 4.68
N GLY A 327 -35.87 9.43 4.11
CA GLY A 327 -36.91 8.63 4.77
C GLY A 327 -36.43 7.22 5.19
N PRO A 328 -35.95 6.39 4.23
CA PRO A 328 -35.42 5.07 4.54
C PRO A 328 -34.25 5.10 5.54
N LEU A 329 -33.30 6.03 5.38
CA LEU A 329 -32.14 6.14 6.29
C LEU A 329 -32.56 6.56 7.71
N THR A 330 -33.50 7.49 7.86
CA THR A 330 -34.06 7.87 9.17
C THR A 330 -34.78 6.69 9.83
N GLN A 331 -35.53 5.90 9.06
CA GLN A 331 -36.19 4.69 9.58
C GLN A 331 -35.18 3.61 10.01
N MET A 332 -34.11 3.41 9.24
CA MET A 332 -33.01 2.51 9.61
C MET A 332 -32.33 2.96 10.90
N LEU A 333 -32.02 4.26 11.00
CA LEU A 333 -31.41 4.86 12.18
C LEU A 333 -32.31 4.68 13.41
N ALA A 334 -33.62 4.90 13.27
CA ALA A 334 -34.58 4.75 14.37
C ALA A 334 -34.69 3.30 14.85
N SER A 335 -34.79 2.33 13.93
CA SER A 335 -35.06 0.92 14.25
C SER A 335 -33.86 0.14 14.77
N ALA A 336 -32.67 0.38 14.22
CA ALA A 336 -31.48 -0.42 14.52
C ALA A 336 -30.35 0.39 15.17
N GLY A 337 -30.38 1.72 15.12
CA GLY A 337 -29.22 2.54 15.48
C GLY A 337 -28.06 2.25 14.53
N ASP A 338 -28.30 2.28 13.21
CA ASP A 338 -27.28 1.93 12.23
C ASP A 338 -26.29 3.10 12.02
N GLU A 339 -25.00 2.85 12.27
CA GLU A 339 -23.91 3.81 12.07
C GLU A 339 -23.83 4.30 10.62
N SER A 340 -23.99 3.39 9.65
CA SER A 340 -23.92 3.71 8.22
C SER A 340 -25.07 4.62 7.81
N ALA A 341 -26.25 4.43 8.40
CA ALA A 341 -27.40 5.31 8.18
C ALA A 341 -27.14 6.73 8.72
N ALA A 342 -26.58 6.84 9.93
CA ALA A 342 -26.21 8.15 10.50
C ALA A 342 -25.18 8.87 9.62
N LEU A 343 -24.14 8.17 9.17
CA LEU A 343 -23.12 8.74 8.29
C LEU A 343 -23.69 9.20 6.95
N ALA A 344 -24.53 8.37 6.30
CA ALA A 344 -25.15 8.70 5.02
C ALA A 344 -26.05 9.94 5.13
N LEU A 345 -26.83 10.05 6.20
CA LEU A 345 -27.64 11.23 6.52
C LEU A 345 -26.79 12.50 6.65
N GLY A 346 -25.53 12.39 7.07
CA GLY A 346 -24.59 13.51 7.14
C GLY A 346 -24.24 14.18 5.80
N ASN A 347 -24.60 13.57 4.67
CA ASN A 347 -24.44 14.16 3.34
C ASN A 347 -25.71 14.85 2.82
N MET A 348 -26.84 14.77 3.55
CA MET A 348 -28.17 15.23 3.12
C MET A 348 -28.41 16.70 3.46
N ALA A 349 -27.51 17.58 3.02
CA ALA A 349 -27.51 19.00 3.37
C ALA A 349 -28.80 19.71 2.95
N SER A 350 -29.39 19.33 1.81
CA SER A 350 -30.66 19.86 1.31
C SER A 350 -31.86 19.62 2.24
N GLN A 351 -31.76 18.68 3.18
CA GLN A 351 -32.82 18.34 4.13
C GLN A 351 -32.37 18.42 5.60
N VAL A 352 -31.43 19.32 5.93
CA VAL A 352 -30.91 19.45 7.29
C VAL A 352 -32.00 19.60 8.36
N GLU A 353 -33.08 20.35 8.09
CA GLU A 353 -34.18 20.56 9.04
C GLU A 353 -34.94 19.27 9.39
N VAL A 354 -35.02 18.33 8.44
CA VAL A 354 -35.68 17.02 8.62
C VAL A 354 -34.72 16.03 9.28
N VAL A 355 -33.45 16.08 8.88
CA VAL A 355 -32.42 15.11 9.26
C VAL A 355 -31.85 15.38 10.66
N ALA A 356 -31.64 16.66 11.02
CA ALA A 356 -31.00 17.03 12.27
C ALA A 356 -31.75 16.53 13.52
N PRO A 357 -33.09 16.60 13.62
CA PRO A 357 -33.81 16.02 14.76
C PRO A 357 -33.60 14.51 14.91
N ALA A 358 -33.55 13.77 13.80
CA ALA A 358 -33.36 12.33 13.81
C ALA A 358 -31.94 11.94 14.27
N LEU A 359 -30.92 12.65 13.80
CA LEU A 359 -29.53 12.46 14.26
C LEU A 359 -29.35 12.88 15.72
N ARG A 360 -29.94 14.02 16.13
CA ARG A 360 -29.88 14.51 17.51
C ARG A 360 -30.42 13.49 18.50
N ALA A 361 -31.52 12.80 18.17
CA ALA A 361 -32.07 11.74 19.01
C ALA A 361 -31.09 10.56 19.24
N LYS A 362 -30.03 10.45 18.44
CA LYS A 362 -29.01 9.38 18.53
C LYS A 362 -27.70 9.81 19.20
N LEU A 363 -27.56 11.06 19.61
CA LEU A 363 -26.38 11.53 20.35
C LEU A 363 -26.18 10.82 21.69
N HIS A 364 -27.25 10.28 22.28
CA HIS A 364 -27.19 9.50 23.52
C HIS A 364 -27.45 8.00 23.31
N ASP A 365 -27.32 7.49 22.09
CA ASP A 365 -27.49 6.06 21.80
C ASP A 365 -26.55 5.19 22.67
N LYS A 366 -27.00 3.96 22.96
CA LYS A 366 -26.23 3.01 23.78
C LYS A 366 -24.94 2.60 23.08
N SER A 367 -24.92 2.61 21.74
CA SER A 367 -23.73 2.34 20.95
C SER A 367 -22.90 3.62 20.77
N PRO A 368 -21.67 3.69 21.31
CA PRO A 368 -20.82 4.89 21.17
C PRO A 368 -20.48 5.20 19.71
N SER A 369 -20.37 4.19 18.83
CA SER A 369 -20.13 4.40 17.40
C SER A 369 -21.28 5.13 16.72
N VAL A 370 -22.52 4.80 17.09
CA VAL A 370 -23.74 5.41 16.53
C VAL A 370 -23.88 6.85 17.00
N ALA A 371 -23.66 7.10 18.29
CA ALA A 371 -23.63 8.45 18.84
C ALA A 371 -22.56 9.33 18.18
N SER A 372 -21.36 8.79 17.99
CA SER A 372 -20.25 9.46 17.31
C SER A 372 -20.56 9.76 15.83
N ALA A 373 -21.13 8.80 15.11
CA ALA A 373 -21.55 8.99 13.72
C ALA A 373 -22.65 10.05 13.61
N ALA A 374 -23.61 10.07 14.54
CA ALA A 374 -24.66 11.09 14.58
C ALA A 374 -24.09 12.49 14.84
N ALA A 375 -23.16 12.64 15.81
CA ALA A 375 -22.48 13.91 16.06
C ALA A 375 -21.69 14.39 14.83
N THR A 376 -20.94 13.48 14.21
CA THR A 376 -20.18 13.77 12.99
C THR A 376 -21.10 14.19 11.84
N ALA A 377 -22.23 13.51 11.65
CA ALA A 377 -23.21 13.85 10.64
C ALA A 377 -23.82 15.25 10.87
N LEU A 378 -24.19 15.59 12.10
CA LEU A 378 -24.70 16.93 12.46
C LEU A 378 -23.67 18.04 12.18
N GLY A 379 -22.39 17.78 12.49
CA GLY A 379 -21.30 18.68 12.18
C GLY A 379 -21.13 18.91 10.67
N ARG A 380 -21.17 17.84 9.86
CA ARG A 380 -21.08 17.93 8.40
C ARG A 380 -22.23 18.70 7.78
N LEU A 381 -23.44 18.48 8.29
CA LEU A 381 -24.65 19.20 7.88
C LEU A 381 -24.66 20.66 8.33
N ARG A 382 -23.77 21.04 9.27
CA ARG A 382 -23.78 22.34 9.95
C ARG A 382 -25.15 22.65 10.57
N ALA A 383 -25.74 21.65 11.23
CA ALA A 383 -27.03 21.79 11.88
C ALA A 383 -26.94 22.75 13.09
N ASP A 384 -27.35 24.00 12.90
CA ASP A 384 -27.10 25.11 13.83
C ASP A 384 -28.28 25.46 14.75
N ASP A 385 -29.28 24.59 14.80
CA ASP A 385 -30.41 24.77 15.69
C ASP A 385 -29.98 24.67 17.16
N PRO A 386 -30.53 25.50 18.07
CA PRO A 386 -30.10 25.55 19.47
C PRO A 386 -30.16 24.20 20.20
N ALA A 387 -31.16 23.36 19.88
CA ALA A 387 -31.31 22.06 20.51
C ALA A 387 -30.19 21.08 20.09
N THR A 388 -29.70 21.17 18.85
CA THR A 388 -28.53 20.40 18.40
C THR A 388 -27.26 20.87 19.11
N ILE A 389 -27.05 22.17 19.23
CA ILE A 389 -25.87 22.72 19.92
C ILE A 389 -25.87 22.28 21.40
N GLU A 390 -27.02 22.40 22.09
CA GLU A 390 -27.18 21.99 23.48
C GLU A 390 -26.88 20.49 23.66
N ALA A 391 -27.46 19.63 22.82
CA ALA A 391 -27.23 18.19 22.90
C ALA A 391 -25.77 17.79 22.62
N LEU A 392 -25.09 18.46 21.68
CA LEU A 392 -23.66 18.23 21.43
C LEU A 392 -22.78 18.71 22.59
N LEU A 393 -23.13 19.84 23.23
CA LEU A 393 -22.44 20.33 24.43
C LEU A 393 -22.62 19.39 25.63
N GLU A 394 -23.79 18.77 25.77
CA GLU A 394 -24.03 17.73 26.78
C GLU A 394 -23.21 16.46 26.48
N MET A 395 -23.22 15.99 25.23
CA MET A 395 -22.44 14.83 24.80
C MET A 395 -20.93 15.03 25.03
N LEU A 396 -20.42 16.25 24.83
CA LEU A 396 -19.02 16.58 25.09
C LEU A 396 -18.62 16.39 26.56
N LYS A 397 -19.58 16.54 27.49
CA LYS A 397 -19.35 16.40 28.95
C LYS A 397 -19.54 14.97 29.46
N ASP A 398 -20.11 14.08 28.66
CA ASP A 398 -20.35 12.68 29.05
C ASP A 398 -19.02 11.91 29.16
N GLU A 399 -18.92 10.84 29.94
CA GLU A 399 -17.68 10.03 30.11
C GLU A 399 -17.52 8.93 29.05
N ARG A 400 -18.32 8.96 27.99
CA ARG A 400 -18.34 7.92 26.93
C ARG A 400 -17.09 7.99 26.03
N GLN A 401 -16.89 6.92 25.26
CA GLN A 401 -15.88 6.90 24.19
C GLN A 401 -16.29 7.85 23.04
N TYR A 402 -15.30 8.30 22.26
CA TYR A 402 -15.47 9.15 21.07
C TYR A 402 -15.93 10.61 21.31
N ARG A 403 -15.63 11.19 22.48
CA ARG A 403 -15.96 12.59 22.83
C ARG A 403 -15.32 13.67 21.94
N TRP A 404 -14.38 13.28 21.09
CA TRP A 404 -13.81 14.18 20.08
C TRP A 404 -14.86 14.52 19.00
N SER A 405 -15.84 13.65 18.76
CA SER A 405 -16.86 13.84 17.70
C SER A 405 -17.79 15.04 17.96
N PRO A 406 -18.36 15.26 19.16
CA PRO A 406 -19.11 16.48 19.43
C PRO A 406 -18.24 17.74 19.42
N ALA A 407 -16.98 17.68 19.87
CA ALA A 407 -16.06 18.81 19.79
C ALA A 407 -15.82 19.26 18.34
N TRP A 408 -15.56 18.29 17.45
CA TRP A 408 -15.43 18.55 16.01
C TRP A 408 -16.73 19.11 15.41
N ALA A 409 -17.87 18.51 15.75
CA ALA A 409 -19.16 18.90 15.19
C ALA A 409 -19.54 20.35 15.54
N LEU A 410 -19.38 20.73 16.82
CA LEU A 410 -19.64 22.08 17.30
C LEU A 410 -18.80 23.14 16.56
N ALA A 411 -17.55 22.80 16.24
CA ALA A 411 -16.65 23.68 15.49
C ALA A 411 -17.15 23.98 14.07
N GLN A 412 -17.74 22.98 13.40
CA GLN A 412 -18.26 23.13 12.03
C GLN A 412 -19.57 23.93 11.97
N ILE A 413 -20.39 23.81 13.02
CA ILE A 413 -21.75 24.37 13.07
C ILE A 413 -21.73 25.90 13.19
N ARG A 414 -21.08 26.45 14.23
CA ARG A 414 -21.01 27.89 14.47
C ARG A 414 -19.60 28.33 14.87
N PRO A 415 -18.70 28.50 13.89
CA PRO A 415 -17.38 29.05 14.14
C PRO A 415 -17.49 30.43 14.81
N GLY A 416 -16.91 30.59 16.00
CA GLY A 416 -16.85 31.88 16.71
C GLY A 416 -17.91 32.11 17.78
N ASP A 417 -18.84 31.17 18.01
CA ASP A 417 -19.75 31.25 19.16
C ASP A 417 -18.97 31.16 20.48
N SER A 418 -19.17 32.11 21.40
CA SER A 418 -18.43 32.19 22.66
C SER A 418 -18.72 31.02 23.61
N THR A 419 -19.92 30.45 23.54
CA THR A 419 -20.31 29.28 24.35
C THR A 419 -19.58 28.03 23.84
N ILE A 420 -19.55 27.85 22.52
CA ILE A 420 -18.79 26.76 21.88
C ILE A 420 -17.30 26.92 22.15
N LEU A 421 -16.75 28.13 21.98
CA LEU A 421 -15.33 28.40 22.26
C LEU A 421 -14.97 28.07 23.73
N ARG A 422 -15.82 28.45 24.69
CA ARG A 422 -15.61 28.13 26.11
C ARG A 422 -15.58 26.62 26.35
N ALA A 423 -16.51 25.88 25.74
CA ALA A 423 -16.56 24.43 25.87
C ALA A 423 -15.34 23.73 25.23
N LEU A 424 -14.88 24.23 24.08
CA LEU A 424 -13.66 23.73 23.43
C LEU A 424 -12.40 24.03 24.26
N VAL A 425 -12.32 25.20 24.90
CA VAL A 425 -11.21 25.53 25.81
C VAL A 425 -11.20 24.60 27.03
N GLU A 426 -12.36 24.25 27.58
CA GLU A 426 -12.48 23.26 28.65
C GLU A 426 -12.00 21.87 28.18
N ALA A 427 -12.36 21.48 26.95
CA ALA A 427 -11.96 20.22 26.32
C ALA A 427 -10.45 20.11 26.02
N LEU A 428 -9.69 21.22 26.03
CA LEU A 428 -8.22 21.16 25.98
C LEU A 428 -7.58 20.53 27.23
N SER A 429 -8.35 20.35 28.31
CA SER A 429 -7.88 19.69 29.54
C SER A 429 -8.44 18.26 29.69
N ASP A 430 -9.03 17.70 28.63
CA ASP A 430 -9.66 16.39 28.68
C ASP A 430 -8.66 15.25 28.92
N GLN A 431 -9.11 14.16 29.55
CA GLN A 431 -8.27 12.98 29.77
C GLN A 431 -7.88 12.29 28.45
N ASP A 432 -8.78 12.29 27.47
CA ASP A 432 -8.53 11.69 26.15
C ASP A 432 -7.70 12.64 25.26
N PRO A 433 -6.48 12.26 24.84
CA PRO A 433 -5.66 13.09 23.94
C PRO A 433 -6.34 13.37 22.60
N GLY A 434 -7.20 12.49 22.11
CA GLY A 434 -7.96 12.71 20.88
C GLY A 434 -8.94 13.88 21.02
N VAL A 435 -9.59 14.00 22.18
CA VAL A 435 -10.48 15.13 22.50
C VAL A 435 -9.67 16.44 22.56
N ARG A 436 -8.53 16.44 23.26
CA ARG A 436 -7.66 17.62 23.36
C ARG A 436 -7.15 18.07 21.99
N ALA A 437 -6.69 17.13 21.15
CA ALA A 437 -6.18 17.43 19.81
C ALA A 437 -7.27 18.02 18.90
N VAL A 438 -8.46 17.40 18.89
CA VAL A 438 -9.59 17.89 18.10
C VAL A 438 -10.09 19.24 18.63
N ALA A 439 -10.13 19.45 19.94
CA ALA A 439 -10.47 20.75 20.53
C ALA A 439 -9.49 21.84 20.08
N ALA A 440 -8.18 21.56 20.08
CA ALA A 440 -7.19 22.50 19.57
C ALA A 440 -7.40 22.83 18.08
N LEU A 441 -7.61 21.81 17.23
CA LEU A 441 -7.92 22.01 15.81
C LEU A 441 -9.20 22.82 15.60
N ALA A 442 -10.25 22.51 16.35
CA ALA A 442 -11.53 23.21 16.31
C ALA A 442 -11.38 24.70 16.67
N ILE A 443 -10.63 25.00 17.73
CA ILE A 443 -10.31 26.38 18.14
C ILE A 443 -9.52 27.10 17.03
N GLY A 444 -8.56 26.41 16.41
CA GLY A 444 -7.81 26.94 15.27
C GLY A 444 -8.70 27.26 14.06
N GLN A 445 -9.69 26.41 13.77
CA GLN A 445 -10.66 26.62 12.68
C GLN A 445 -11.59 27.82 12.92
N ILE A 446 -11.88 28.14 14.19
CA ILE A 446 -12.57 29.40 14.54
C ILE A 446 -11.73 30.62 14.11
N GLY A 447 -10.41 30.50 14.14
CA GLY A 447 -9.49 31.51 13.61
C GLY A 447 -9.31 32.71 14.54
N PRO A 448 -9.14 33.94 14.00
CA PRO A 448 -8.76 35.12 14.79
C PRO A 448 -9.68 35.47 15.97
N THR A 449 -10.97 35.13 15.90
CA THR A 449 -11.93 35.39 16.97
C THR A 449 -11.73 34.49 18.20
N ALA A 450 -10.92 33.42 18.09
CA ALA A 450 -10.58 32.54 19.19
C ALA A 450 -9.41 33.05 20.06
N GLY A 451 -9.05 34.34 19.99
CA GLY A 451 -7.94 34.93 20.73
C GLY A 451 -7.95 34.67 22.24
N SER A 452 -9.13 34.55 22.86
CA SER A 452 -9.24 34.21 24.30
C SER A 452 -8.77 32.79 24.65
N ALA A 453 -8.63 31.89 23.67
CA ALA A 453 -8.13 30.53 23.86
C ALA A 453 -6.61 30.42 23.78
N VAL A 454 -5.90 31.49 23.40
CA VAL A 454 -4.44 31.49 23.24
C VAL A 454 -3.70 31.00 24.49
N PRO A 455 -4.05 31.39 25.73
CA PRO A 455 -3.37 30.86 26.92
C PRO A 455 -3.49 29.34 27.06
N ALA A 456 -4.68 28.79 26.82
CA ALA A 456 -4.92 27.35 26.92
C ALA A 456 -4.21 26.57 25.79
N LEU A 457 -4.21 27.10 24.57
CA LEU A 457 -3.44 26.52 23.47
C LEU A 457 -1.92 26.58 23.70
N THR A 458 -1.44 27.66 24.32
CA THR A 458 -0.02 27.79 24.69
C THR A 458 0.37 26.75 25.72
N GLN A 459 -0.50 26.46 26.70
CA GLN A 459 -0.30 25.35 27.62
C GLN A 459 -0.30 23.99 26.89
N ALA A 460 -1.17 23.81 25.89
CA ALA A 460 -1.25 22.58 25.09
C ALA A 460 -0.01 22.34 24.19
N LEU A 461 0.86 23.34 23.96
CA LEU A 461 2.18 23.11 23.35
C LEU A 461 3.09 22.25 24.23
N GLY A 462 2.81 22.13 25.53
CA GLY A 462 3.50 21.26 26.47
C GLY A 462 2.81 19.93 26.74
N ASP A 463 1.80 19.55 25.95
CA ASP A 463 1.04 18.32 26.16
C ASP A 463 1.91 17.06 26.02
N SER A 464 1.57 16.00 26.76
CA SER A 464 2.29 14.72 26.68
C SER A 464 2.10 14.01 25.33
N ASP A 465 0.96 14.22 24.67
CA ASP A 465 0.64 13.64 23.37
C ASP A 465 1.11 14.54 22.20
N HIS A 466 1.82 13.94 21.26
CA HIS A 466 2.45 14.65 20.14
C HIS A 466 1.43 15.25 19.16
N TYR A 467 0.26 14.62 19.00
CA TYR A 467 -0.81 15.16 18.15
C TYR A 467 -1.44 16.40 18.75
N VAL A 468 -1.61 16.42 20.09
CA VAL A 468 -2.15 17.60 20.80
C VAL A 468 -1.20 18.79 20.63
N ARG A 469 0.10 18.59 20.82
CA ARG A 469 1.10 19.64 20.58
C ARG A 469 1.08 20.15 19.14
N THR A 470 0.96 19.23 18.17
CA THR A 470 0.92 19.57 16.73
C THR A 470 -0.32 20.41 16.42
N ALA A 471 -1.48 19.98 16.93
CA ALA A 471 -2.74 20.67 16.79
C ALA A 471 -2.71 22.06 17.44
N ALA A 472 -2.14 22.19 18.64
CA ALA A 472 -2.00 23.46 19.35
C ALA A 472 -1.13 24.46 18.58
N ALA A 473 0.01 24.02 18.05
CA ALA A 473 0.87 24.87 17.22
C ALA A 473 0.13 25.34 15.96
N ARG A 474 -0.55 24.44 15.25
CA ARG A 474 -1.37 24.79 14.08
C ARG A 474 -2.47 25.79 14.44
N ALA A 475 -3.17 25.58 15.54
CA ALA A 475 -4.26 26.44 16.00
C ALA A 475 -3.77 27.87 16.32
N LEU A 476 -2.64 28.01 17.02
CA LEU A 476 -2.02 29.30 17.29
C LEU A 476 -1.67 30.04 15.98
N GLY A 477 -1.15 29.32 14.99
CA GLY A 477 -0.89 29.88 13.66
C GLY A 477 -2.15 30.32 12.92
N GLN A 478 -3.27 29.61 13.08
CA GLN A 478 -4.57 29.97 12.47
C GLN A 478 -5.27 31.14 13.17
N ILE A 479 -5.08 31.31 14.48
CA ILE A 479 -5.52 32.50 15.22
C ILE A 479 -4.77 33.76 14.76
N GLY A 480 -3.52 33.60 14.31
CA GLY A 480 -2.72 34.67 13.70
C GLY A 480 -2.25 35.69 14.73
N GLU A 481 -2.29 36.99 14.40
CA GLU A 481 -1.69 38.06 15.22
C GLU A 481 -2.16 38.08 16.68
N HIS A 482 -3.40 37.67 16.96
CA HIS A 482 -3.91 37.56 18.34
C HIS A 482 -3.15 36.53 19.19
N ALA A 483 -2.44 35.58 18.57
CA ALA A 483 -1.58 34.59 19.22
C ALA A 483 -0.11 35.04 19.34
N ARG A 484 0.24 36.29 19.03
CA ARG A 484 1.64 36.79 19.10
C ARG A 484 2.27 36.61 20.49
N VAL A 485 1.47 36.64 21.56
CA VAL A 485 1.94 36.38 22.94
C VAL A 485 2.51 34.97 23.13
N ALA A 486 2.14 34.00 22.30
CA ALA A 486 2.64 32.62 22.34
C ALA A 486 3.99 32.43 21.61
N ALA A 487 4.56 33.49 21.01
CA ALA A 487 5.77 33.38 20.20
C ALA A 487 6.96 32.78 20.96
N ALA A 488 7.14 33.12 22.23
CA ALA A 488 8.23 32.56 23.05
C ALA A 488 8.07 31.06 23.28
N ASP A 489 6.85 30.57 23.49
CA ASP A 489 6.59 29.15 23.72
C ASP A 489 6.63 28.33 22.43
N LEU A 490 6.23 28.93 21.29
CA LEU A 490 6.45 28.33 19.98
C LEU A 490 7.95 28.18 19.66
N LYS A 491 8.80 29.17 20.01
CA LYS A 491 10.26 29.06 19.89
C LYS A 491 10.81 27.90 20.73
N LYS A 492 10.38 27.77 22.00
CA LYS A 492 10.75 26.62 22.85
C LYS A 492 10.31 25.29 22.23
N ALA A 493 9.11 25.21 21.67
CA ALA A 493 8.60 24.00 21.02
C ALA A 493 9.43 23.59 19.79
N ILE A 494 10.00 24.55 19.05
CA ILE A 494 10.91 24.30 17.92
C ILE A 494 12.24 23.71 18.40
N GLU A 495 12.77 24.26 19.50
CA GLU A 495 14.05 23.87 20.09
C GLU A 495 14.01 22.50 20.77
N ASP A 496 12.84 22.03 21.21
CA ASP A 496 12.67 20.71 21.81
C ASP A 496 12.98 19.58 20.80
N PRO A 497 13.99 18.73 21.04
CA PRO A 497 14.31 17.61 20.17
C PRO A 497 13.18 16.58 20.03
N ALA A 498 12.30 16.47 21.02
CA ALA A 498 11.16 15.55 20.99
C ALA A 498 10.12 15.93 19.93
N ASN A 499 10.13 17.18 19.47
CA ASN A 499 9.20 17.73 18.49
C ASN A 499 9.70 17.64 17.03
N ALA A 500 10.87 17.02 16.82
CA ALA A 500 11.52 16.88 15.51
C ALA A 500 10.85 15.85 14.60
N LYS A 501 10.36 14.76 15.19
CA LYS A 501 9.83 13.63 14.45
C LYS A 501 8.39 13.91 14.02
N THR A 502 7.99 13.36 12.88
CA THR A 502 6.59 13.43 12.46
C THR A 502 5.73 12.57 13.38
N ASN A 503 4.43 12.88 13.46
CA ASN A 503 3.50 12.10 14.26
C ASN A 503 3.53 10.60 13.90
N ARG A 504 3.69 10.26 12.62
CA ARG A 504 3.85 8.88 12.15
C ARG A 504 5.10 8.18 12.73
N GLN A 505 6.21 8.89 12.87
CA GLN A 505 7.46 8.32 13.40
C GLN A 505 7.41 8.12 14.92
N VAL A 506 6.51 8.81 15.62
CA VAL A 506 6.40 8.79 17.08
C VAL A 506 5.28 7.83 17.55
N ALA A 507 4.21 7.67 16.78
CA ALA A 507 3.04 6.89 17.19
C ALA A 507 2.98 5.48 16.56
N PRO A 508 2.60 4.43 17.32
CA PRO A 508 2.29 3.13 16.75
C PRO A 508 1.01 3.17 15.90
N ALA A 509 1.00 2.43 14.78
CA ALA A 509 -0.05 2.41 13.74
C ALA A 509 -1.45 1.91 14.18
N ASN A 510 -1.73 1.75 15.48
CA ASN A 510 -2.88 0.99 15.98
C ASN A 510 -3.74 1.78 17.00
N ARG A 511 -4.14 3.03 16.67
CA ARG A 511 -5.20 3.74 17.41
C ARG A 511 -6.58 3.40 16.84
N SER A 512 -7.52 3.12 17.74
CA SER A 512 -8.81 2.45 17.54
C SER A 512 -9.91 3.28 16.86
N GLY A 513 -9.59 4.18 15.94
CA GLY A 513 -10.62 5.00 15.30
C GLY A 513 -10.15 5.53 13.95
N TRP A 514 -10.30 4.73 12.90
CA TRP A 514 -9.99 5.10 11.52
C TRP A 514 -10.55 6.48 11.10
N MET A 515 -11.64 6.94 11.74
CA MET A 515 -12.25 8.25 11.49
C MET A 515 -11.57 9.40 12.27
N ILE A 516 -11.01 9.15 13.47
CA ILE A 516 -10.09 10.09 14.15
C ILE A 516 -8.83 10.23 13.30
N THR A 517 -8.28 9.10 12.85
CA THR A 517 -7.14 9.07 11.93
C THR A 517 -7.48 9.94 10.73
N ARG A 518 -8.62 9.72 10.04
CA ARG A 518 -9.02 10.56 8.88
C ARG A 518 -9.22 12.05 9.16
N LEU A 519 -9.64 12.44 10.37
CA LEU A 519 -9.79 13.84 10.77
C LEU A 519 -8.45 14.50 11.17
N ILE A 520 -7.47 13.69 11.54
CA ILE A 520 -6.13 14.08 12.01
C ILE A 520 -5.04 13.62 11.00
N ASP A 521 -5.41 13.01 9.87
CA ASP A 521 -4.51 12.45 8.83
C ASP A 521 -3.58 13.54 8.30
N ASP A 522 -4.11 14.74 8.14
CA ASP A 522 -3.36 15.95 7.80
C ASP A 522 -2.20 16.24 8.76
N LEU A 523 -2.21 15.69 9.99
CA LEU A 523 -1.17 15.85 10.99
C LEU A 523 -0.16 14.69 11.01
N GLU A 524 -0.44 13.52 10.42
CA GLU A 524 0.46 12.35 10.52
C GLU A 524 1.88 12.63 10.03
N GLU A 525 1.96 13.36 8.92
CA GLU A 525 3.23 13.72 8.26
C GLU A 525 3.85 14.99 8.83
N LEU A 526 3.17 15.63 9.79
CA LEU A 526 3.62 16.90 10.37
C LEU A 526 4.35 16.63 11.68
N SER A 527 5.42 17.39 11.90
CA SER A 527 6.06 17.50 13.21
C SER A 527 5.53 18.73 13.96
N VAL A 528 5.62 18.72 15.29
CA VAL A 528 5.30 19.89 16.11
C VAL A 528 6.21 21.05 15.74
N ARG A 529 7.48 20.77 15.43
CA ARG A 529 8.47 21.76 15.01
C ARG A 529 8.04 22.49 13.75
N ASP A 530 7.65 21.77 12.70
CA ASP A 530 7.26 22.38 11.42
C ASP A 530 6.02 23.27 11.61
N MET A 531 5.06 22.78 12.40
CA MET A 531 3.85 23.55 12.71
C MET A 531 4.14 24.79 13.57
N ALA A 532 5.06 24.70 14.53
CA ALA A 532 5.45 25.85 15.34
C ALA A 532 6.21 26.91 14.52
N GLN A 533 7.06 26.48 13.59
CA GLN A 533 7.72 27.40 12.64
C GLN A 533 6.71 28.12 11.75
N GLU A 534 5.75 27.38 11.19
CA GLU A 534 4.69 27.97 10.37
C GLU A 534 3.81 28.92 11.19
N ALA A 535 3.49 28.56 12.44
CA ALA A 535 2.77 29.43 13.35
C ALA A 535 3.52 30.75 13.63
N LEU A 536 4.84 30.70 13.88
CA LEU A 536 5.66 31.91 14.07
C LEU A 536 5.61 32.86 12.87
N ARG A 537 5.59 32.32 11.64
CA ARG A 537 5.42 33.13 10.42
C ARG A 537 4.06 33.83 10.41
N ARG A 538 2.99 33.09 10.72
CA ARG A 538 1.61 33.58 10.65
C ARG A 538 1.27 34.61 11.73
N ILE A 539 1.88 34.54 12.91
CA ILE A 539 1.69 35.54 13.97
C ILE A 539 2.55 36.80 13.79
N GLY A 540 3.37 36.84 12.73
CA GLY A 540 4.23 37.98 12.37
C GLY A 540 5.51 38.10 13.20
N SER A 541 6.10 36.99 13.64
CA SER A 541 7.39 37.00 14.32
C SER A 541 8.56 37.07 13.33
N SER A 542 9.45 38.05 13.47
CA SER A 542 10.60 38.28 12.58
C SER A 542 11.80 37.36 12.84
N GLU A 543 11.78 36.61 13.95
CA GLU A 543 12.88 35.74 14.37
C GLU A 543 12.39 34.29 14.43
N ILE A 544 12.61 33.53 13.35
CA ILE A 544 12.44 32.08 13.35
C ILE A 544 13.78 31.48 13.77
N PRO A 545 13.86 30.68 14.86
CA PRO A 545 15.10 30.03 15.26
C PRO A 545 15.67 29.20 14.09
N GLN A 546 16.92 29.45 13.71
CA GLN A 546 17.63 28.57 12.79
C GLN A 546 18.05 27.32 13.57
N THR A 547 17.58 26.16 13.14
CA THR A 547 17.96 24.88 13.77
C THR A 547 19.35 24.47 13.31
N ALA A 548 20.21 24.07 14.24
CA ALA A 548 21.42 23.31 13.90
C ALA A 548 20.98 21.91 13.44
N ASP A 549 21.19 21.60 12.16
CA ASP A 549 20.98 20.26 11.60
C ASP A 549 21.96 19.26 12.24
N PRO A 550 21.58 18.01 12.54
CA PRO A 550 22.51 16.90 12.68
C PRO A 550 23.06 16.44 11.32
#